data_AF-A0A932RQJ7-F1
#
_entry.id   AF-A0A932RQJ7-F1
#
_cell.length_a   1.000
_cell.length_b   1.000
_cell.length_c   1.000
_cell.angle_alpha   90.00
_cell.angle_beta   90.00
_cell.angle_gamma   90.00
#
_symmetry.space_group_name_H-M   'P 1'
#
loop_
_entity.id
_entity.type
_entity.pdbx_description
1 polymer ?
#
loop_
_entity_poly.entity_id
_entity_poly.type
_entity_poly.pdbx_seq_one_letter_code
_entity_poly.pdbx_strand_id
1 'polypeptide(L)'
;MAGVIAFALALMAPQPARADGATTTISGTFGVSGAGLWGSQNSTLNFQNFYGPSWNTGFTSGPGVGCGFFGCFGSQLSMSTSGQLGVNVGLSATAGAMSATVPASVGLGFPTIVPHGQQANITINPAQFGLGVMNTTSPSLQAYTDLVIQAQLSASLQVCAFGCFINVGGQLVNINSVNQLASFNRNGNGLVQVVGISAPVIGQPIIIPGVLGSVLGSVQVNLPQATSGSGTSVLNSSASTSVLSLSVNATNLAASFFQIPPLSGVLGSCPDGCLSYNVLDATANLNMLVNQVFSLAPSAALTLYVAQTGQTITVPLGTSISTLGIAFPQGVNQLTIFPSLALTGNFSNTTTFALNPNFFLSGGAGGFCLLSFCTGFGPLFSVNFNLGTFNVFSQTFTSNIPLGVISGQPFTIVQQTPEPATVLLFSTGLIVLGYLARRRGTHARPRSLFLRESV
;
A
#
# COMPACT_ATOMS: atom_id res chain seq x y z
N MET A 1 35.01 -77.51 -3.85
CA MET A 1 34.90 -76.44 -4.88
C MET A 1 33.73 -75.50 -4.61
N ALA A 2 32.52 -75.99 -4.32
CA ALA A 2 31.34 -75.13 -4.05
C ALA A 2 31.55 -74.07 -2.94
N GLY A 3 32.21 -74.42 -1.83
CA GLY A 3 32.47 -73.47 -0.73
C GLY A 3 33.46 -72.34 -1.07
N VAL A 4 34.45 -72.59 -1.94
CA VAL A 4 35.40 -71.56 -2.39
C VAL A 4 34.76 -70.63 -3.41
N ILE A 5 33.87 -71.16 -4.26
CA ILE A 5 33.06 -70.37 -5.19
C ILE A 5 32.07 -69.48 -4.42
N ALA A 6 31.42 -70.01 -3.38
CA ALA A 6 30.50 -69.22 -2.54
C ALA A 6 31.21 -68.12 -1.73
N PHE A 7 32.41 -68.38 -1.20
CA PHE A 7 33.19 -67.39 -0.46
C PHE A 7 33.78 -66.31 -1.38
N ALA A 8 34.22 -66.68 -2.58
CA ALA A 8 34.63 -65.71 -3.60
C ALA A 8 33.44 -64.87 -4.11
N LEU A 9 32.26 -65.46 -4.32
CA LEU A 9 31.05 -64.70 -4.65
C LEU A 9 30.60 -63.77 -3.52
N ALA A 10 30.76 -64.17 -2.25
CA ALA A 10 30.36 -63.34 -1.10
C ALA A 10 31.32 -62.17 -0.84
N LEU A 11 32.63 -62.35 -1.07
CA LEU A 11 33.63 -61.25 -1.04
C LEU A 11 33.55 -60.34 -2.28
N MET A 12 32.89 -60.79 -3.34
CA MET A 12 32.68 -60.04 -4.60
C MET A 12 31.28 -59.44 -4.73
N ALA A 13 30.39 -59.64 -3.76
CA ALA A 13 29.22 -58.80 -3.66
C ALA A 13 29.74 -57.36 -3.54
N PRO A 14 29.44 -56.45 -4.50
CA PRO A 14 29.90 -55.07 -4.41
C PRO A 14 29.52 -54.61 -3.03
N GLN A 15 30.52 -54.25 -2.20
CA GLN A 15 30.24 -53.63 -0.92
C GLN A 15 29.26 -52.50 -1.26
N PRO A 16 28.05 -52.49 -0.66
CA PRO A 16 27.08 -51.47 -0.98
C PRO A 16 27.81 -50.17 -0.77
N ALA A 17 28.10 -49.46 -1.87
CA ALA A 17 28.83 -48.22 -1.82
C ALA A 17 28.02 -47.39 -0.84
N ARG A 18 28.61 -47.12 0.33
CA ARG A 18 27.96 -46.32 1.34
C ARG A 18 27.90 -44.96 0.69
N ALA A 19 26.75 -44.64 0.11
CA ALA A 19 26.48 -43.35 -0.46
C ALA A 19 26.48 -42.39 0.74
N ASP A 20 27.66 -41.90 1.10
CA ASP A 20 27.79 -40.85 2.08
C ASP A 20 27.10 -39.65 1.45
N GLY A 21 25.88 -39.39 1.94
CA GLY A 21 25.09 -38.24 1.55
C GLY A 21 25.82 -36.99 2.00
N ALA A 22 26.26 -36.17 1.06
CA ALA A 22 26.76 -34.86 1.37
C ALA A 22 25.58 -33.89 1.51
N THR A 23 25.74 -32.90 2.38
CA THR A 23 24.78 -31.82 2.54
C THR A 23 25.44 -30.49 2.23
N THR A 24 24.67 -29.58 1.65
CA THR A 24 25.06 -28.18 1.49
C THR A 24 23.89 -27.29 1.87
N THR A 25 24.18 -26.12 2.41
CA THR A 25 23.16 -25.14 2.78
C THR A 25 23.42 -23.87 2.00
N ILE A 26 22.37 -23.34 1.37
CA ILE A 26 22.40 -22.04 0.71
C ILE A 26 21.63 -21.11 1.63
N SER A 27 22.33 -20.14 2.19
CA SER A 27 21.72 -19.15 3.08
C SER A 27 22.19 -17.75 2.72
N GLY A 28 21.33 -16.78 2.99
CA GLY A 28 21.70 -15.38 2.93
C GLY A 28 20.53 -14.46 3.15
N THR A 29 20.80 -13.17 3.01
CA THR A 29 19.83 -12.12 3.26
C THR A 29 19.44 -11.48 1.94
N PHE A 30 18.16 -11.57 1.63
CA PHE A 30 17.56 -10.99 0.42
C PHE A 30 16.93 -9.66 0.78
N GLY A 31 16.90 -8.72 -0.15
CA GLY A 31 16.28 -7.45 0.12
C GLY A 31 16.03 -6.62 -1.11
N VAL A 32 15.06 -5.71 -0.95
CA VAL A 32 14.76 -4.67 -1.92
C VAL A 32 14.84 -3.34 -1.19
N SER A 33 15.36 -2.32 -1.86
CA SER A 33 15.40 -0.95 -1.35
C SER A 33 14.70 0.00 -2.31
N GLY A 34 13.82 0.83 -1.79
CA GLY A 34 13.20 1.91 -2.57
C GLY A 34 12.10 1.45 -3.54
N ALA A 35 11.49 0.27 -3.37
CA ALA A 35 10.40 -0.16 -4.25
C ALA A 35 9.16 0.74 -4.04
N GLY A 36 8.55 1.20 -5.15
CA GLY A 36 7.40 2.10 -5.10
C GLY A 36 6.17 1.42 -4.48
N LEU A 37 5.53 2.10 -3.53
CA LEU A 37 4.37 1.56 -2.80
C LEU A 37 3.12 1.31 -3.67
N TRP A 38 3.06 1.91 -4.85
CA TRP A 38 1.94 1.80 -5.81
C TRP A 38 2.40 1.21 -7.15
N GLY A 39 3.41 0.34 -7.13
CA GLY A 39 3.96 -0.34 -8.31
C GLY A 39 5.04 0.46 -9.05
N SER A 40 4.81 1.75 -9.31
CA SER A 40 5.82 2.65 -9.89
C SER A 40 6.25 3.72 -8.88
N GLN A 41 7.52 4.13 -8.89
CA GLN A 41 8.05 5.16 -7.98
C GLN A 41 7.43 6.55 -8.20
N ASN A 42 6.81 6.80 -9.37
CA ASN A 42 6.30 8.11 -9.76
C ASN A 42 4.77 8.16 -9.89
N SER A 43 4.04 7.16 -9.37
CA SER A 43 2.59 7.21 -9.39
C SER A 43 2.10 8.36 -8.52
N THR A 44 1.34 9.29 -9.09
CA THR A 44 0.72 10.41 -8.37
C THR A 44 -0.79 10.26 -8.33
N LEU A 45 -1.36 10.45 -7.17
CA LEU A 45 -2.80 10.59 -6.99
C LEU A 45 -3.14 12.07 -6.88
N ASN A 46 -4.09 12.55 -7.66
CA ASN A 46 -4.61 13.91 -7.56
C ASN A 46 -6.11 13.87 -7.38
N PHE A 47 -6.60 14.58 -6.38
CA PHE A 47 -8.01 14.76 -6.09
C PHE A 47 -8.27 16.23 -5.84
N GLN A 48 -9.34 16.76 -6.44
CA GLN A 48 -9.83 18.10 -6.17
C GLN A 48 -11.34 18.10 -6.28
N ASN A 49 -12.03 18.59 -5.26
CA ASN A 49 -13.47 18.74 -5.31
C ASN A 49 -13.95 19.92 -4.46
N PHE A 50 -15.06 20.51 -4.87
CA PHE A 50 -15.77 21.54 -4.11
C PHE A 50 -16.79 20.89 -3.19
N TYR A 51 -16.83 21.35 -1.95
CA TYR A 51 -17.83 20.95 -0.96
C TYR A 51 -18.48 22.20 -0.37
N GLY A 52 -19.75 22.42 -0.68
CA GLY A 52 -20.52 23.49 -0.08
C GLY A 52 -21.90 23.65 -0.71
N PRO A 53 -22.82 24.31 0.00
CA PRO A 53 -24.09 24.72 -0.57
C PRO A 53 -23.94 25.83 -1.61
N SER A 54 -24.78 25.75 -2.64
CA SER A 54 -25.15 26.88 -3.49
C SER A 54 -26.56 27.32 -3.16
N TRP A 55 -26.86 28.61 -3.23
CA TRP A 55 -28.21 29.14 -3.08
C TRP A 55 -28.55 30.11 -4.20
N ASN A 56 -29.85 30.21 -4.47
CA ASN A 56 -30.44 31.24 -5.29
C ASN A 56 -31.86 31.45 -4.78
N THR A 57 -32.09 32.51 -4.02
CA THR A 57 -33.37 32.80 -3.38
C THR A 57 -33.76 34.24 -3.65
N GLY A 58 -35.04 34.43 -3.93
CA GLY A 58 -35.67 35.73 -4.10
C GLY A 58 -36.78 35.89 -3.08
N PHE A 59 -36.89 37.10 -2.54
CA PHE A 59 -38.02 37.54 -1.74
C PHE A 59 -38.69 38.70 -2.46
N THR A 60 -40.01 38.72 -2.47
CA THR A 60 -40.77 39.85 -2.97
C THR A 60 -41.91 40.12 -2.01
N SER A 61 -42.04 41.37 -1.58
CA SER A 61 -43.05 41.82 -0.64
C SER A 61 -43.67 43.14 -1.09
N GLY A 62 -44.96 43.27 -0.81
CA GLY A 62 -45.79 44.39 -1.22
C GLY A 62 -47.04 43.93 -1.96
N PRO A 63 -48.03 44.82 -2.13
CA PRO A 63 -49.26 44.52 -2.87
C PRO A 63 -49.03 44.22 -4.36
N GLY A 64 -47.79 44.37 -4.84
CA GLY A 64 -47.44 44.31 -6.25
C GLY A 64 -47.75 45.63 -6.94
N VAL A 65 -47.15 45.85 -8.11
CA VAL A 65 -47.50 46.97 -8.98
C VAL A 65 -48.59 46.50 -9.94
N GLY A 66 -49.81 47.02 -9.78
CA GLY A 66 -50.92 46.80 -10.69
C GLY A 66 -51.08 47.97 -11.66
N CYS A 67 -51.14 47.70 -12.96
CA CYS A 67 -51.39 48.72 -13.97
C CYS A 67 -52.83 48.61 -14.51
N GLY A 68 -53.54 49.74 -14.51
CA GLY A 68 -54.89 49.85 -15.06
C GLY A 68 -55.04 51.09 -15.93
N PHE A 69 -56.28 51.38 -16.35
CA PHE A 69 -56.60 52.51 -17.24
C PHE A 69 -56.14 53.88 -16.70
N PHE A 70 -56.10 54.05 -15.37
CA PHE A 70 -55.69 55.30 -14.70
C PHE A 70 -54.21 55.37 -14.33
N GLY A 71 -53.39 54.40 -14.77
CA GLY A 71 -51.96 54.31 -14.47
C GLY A 71 -51.59 53.10 -13.61
N CYS A 72 -50.32 53.03 -13.25
CA CYS A 72 -49.79 51.98 -12.37
C CYS A 72 -49.79 52.43 -10.91
N PHE A 73 -50.27 51.57 -10.03
CA PHE A 73 -50.37 51.79 -8.59
C PHE A 73 -49.82 50.61 -7.82
N GLY A 74 -49.14 50.91 -6.71
CA GLY A 74 -48.67 49.90 -5.77
C GLY A 74 -47.20 50.07 -5.46
N SER A 75 -46.72 49.19 -4.59
CA SER A 75 -45.33 49.10 -4.20
C SER A 75 -44.88 47.65 -4.19
N GLN A 76 -43.63 47.46 -4.57
CA GLN A 76 -43.00 46.16 -4.59
C GLN A 76 -41.55 46.33 -4.18
N LEU A 77 -41.20 45.66 -3.08
CA LEU A 77 -39.82 45.43 -2.69
C LEU A 77 -39.46 44.03 -3.18
N SER A 78 -38.43 43.93 -4.01
CA SER A 78 -37.86 42.67 -4.42
C SER A 78 -36.41 42.62 -3.96
N MET A 79 -36.03 41.50 -3.35
CA MET A 79 -34.66 41.20 -2.95
C MET A 79 -34.30 39.85 -3.56
N SER A 80 -33.08 39.70 -4.03
CA SER A 80 -32.56 38.41 -4.47
C SER A 80 -31.14 38.22 -3.99
N THR A 81 -30.84 37.01 -3.54
CA THR A 81 -29.49 36.60 -3.16
C THR A 81 -29.16 35.27 -3.82
N SER A 82 -27.99 35.21 -4.43
CA SER A 82 -27.45 33.99 -5.02
C SER A 82 -25.98 33.86 -4.70
N GLY A 83 -25.51 32.63 -4.57
CA GLY A 83 -24.12 32.40 -4.22
C GLY A 83 -23.77 30.95 -3.97
N GLN A 84 -22.52 30.76 -3.60
CA GLN A 84 -22.01 29.51 -3.05
C GLN A 84 -21.02 29.80 -1.94
N LEU A 85 -21.08 28.99 -0.90
CA LEU A 85 -20.17 29.05 0.22
C LEU A 85 -19.70 27.63 0.47
N GLY A 86 -18.40 27.42 0.46
CA GLY A 86 -17.86 26.08 0.68
C GLY A 86 -16.36 26.09 0.68
N VAL A 87 -15.79 24.91 0.58
CA VAL A 87 -14.35 24.73 0.49
C VAL A 87 -14.00 23.88 -0.72
N ASN A 88 -12.95 24.29 -1.42
CA ASN A 88 -12.25 23.43 -2.35
C ASN A 88 -11.23 22.62 -1.55
N VAL A 89 -11.39 21.30 -1.57
CA VAL A 89 -10.43 20.37 -0.99
C VAL A 89 -9.59 19.80 -2.11
N GLY A 90 -8.28 19.92 -1.98
CA GLY A 90 -7.34 19.26 -2.87
C GLY A 90 -6.40 18.36 -2.10
N LEU A 91 -6.11 17.19 -2.68
CA LEU A 91 -5.13 16.26 -2.19
C LEU A 91 -4.28 15.78 -3.37
N SER A 92 -2.96 15.84 -3.21
CA SER A 92 -2.00 15.20 -4.08
C SER A 92 -1.11 14.30 -3.25
N ALA A 93 -0.80 13.11 -3.75
CA ALA A 93 0.04 12.15 -3.04
C ALA A 93 0.94 11.42 -4.02
N THR A 94 2.22 11.23 -3.69
CA THR A 94 3.14 10.40 -4.47
C THR A 94 3.21 8.99 -3.90
N ALA A 95 3.53 8.00 -4.73
CA ALA A 95 3.88 6.67 -4.23
C ALA A 95 5.12 6.80 -3.33
N GLY A 96 4.96 6.57 -2.03
CA GLY A 96 6.11 6.43 -1.13
C GLY A 96 6.97 5.23 -1.51
N ALA A 97 7.96 4.90 -0.70
CA ALA A 97 8.83 3.76 -0.96
C ALA A 97 8.82 2.73 0.17
N MET A 98 9.11 1.48 -0.16
CA MET A 98 9.36 0.43 0.81
C MET A 98 10.78 -0.14 0.64
N SER A 99 11.31 -0.66 1.73
CA SER A 99 12.49 -1.52 1.73
C SER A 99 12.19 -2.75 2.57
N ALA A 100 12.64 -3.91 2.14
CA ALA A 100 12.47 -5.14 2.90
C ALA A 100 13.75 -5.95 2.90
N THR A 101 13.92 -6.72 3.97
CA THR A 101 15.06 -7.60 4.17
C THR A 101 14.55 -8.91 4.75
N VAL A 102 14.80 -10.02 4.06
CA VAL A 102 14.31 -11.35 4.43
C VAL A 102 15.49 -12.32 4.41
N PRO A 103 15.94 -12.82 5.57
CA PRO A 103 16.87 -13.94 5.63
C PRO A 103 16.18 -15.21 5.16
N ALA A 104 16.82 -16.00 4.31
CA ALA A 104 16.31 -17.31 3.92
C ALA A 104 17.45 -18.33 3.80
N SER A 105 17.13 -19.59 4.09
CA SER A 105 18.04 -20.72 3.88
C SER A 105 17.32 -21.92 3.29
N VAL A 106 18.04 -22.71 2.50
CA VAL A 106 17.59 -24.01 1.99
C VAL A 106 18.72 -25.03 2.15
N GLY A 107 18.39 -26.19 2.69
CA GLY A 107 19.32 -27.31 2.80
C GLY A 107 19.14 -28.28 1.64
N LEU A 108 20.24 -28.75 1.06
CA LEU A 108 20.27 -29.76 0.01
C LEU A 108 21.04 -30.97 0.53
N GLY A 109 20.48 -32.16 0.32
CA GLY A 109 21.19 -33.43 0.48
C GLY A 109 21.39 -34.07 -0.89
N PHE A 110 22.55 -34.64 -1.16
CA PHE A 110 22.84 -35.29 -2.44
C PHE A 110 23.82 -36.46 -2.27
N PRO A 111 23.69 -37.51 -3.10
CA PRO A 111 24.67 -38.58 -3.12
C PRO A 111 25.98 -38.05 -3.72
N THR A 112 27.12 -38.45 -3.15
CA THR A 112 28.44 -38.18 -3.73
C THR A 112 28.77 -39.16 -4.86
N ILE A 113 28.25 -40.39 -4.77
CA ILE A 113 28.46 -41.48 -5.72
C ILE A 113 27.11 -42.09 -6.11
N VAL A 114 26.89 -42.30 -7.41
CA VAL A 114 25.68 -42.94 -7.94
C VAL A 114 26.06 -44.12 -8.83
N PRO A 115 25.43 -45.32 -8.65
CA PRO A 115 25.67 -46.45 -9.53
C PRO A 115 25.34 -46.14 -11.00
N HIS A 116 26.08 -46.75 -11.93
CA HIS A 116 25.81 -46.60 -13.36
C HIS A 116 24.35 -46.96 -13.70
N GLY A 117 23.69 -46.10 -14.46
CA GLY A 117 22.28 -46.27 -14.86
C GLY A 117 21.23 -45.84 -13.83
N GLN A 118 21.63 -45.36 -12.64
CA GLN A 118 20.70 -44.79 -11.65
C GLN A 118 20.65 -43.25 -11.73
N GLN A 119 19.54 -42.68 -11.27
CA GLN A 119 19.39 -41.22 -11.13
C GLN A 119 20.03 -40.74 -9.83
N ALA A 120 20.62 -39.55 -9.85
CA ALA A 120 21.02 -38.84 -8.65
C ALA A 120 19.80 -38.22 -7.97
N ASN A 121 19.45 -38.70 -6.78
CA ASN A 121 18.35 -38.15 -6.01
C ASN A 121 18.84 -37.03 -5.10
N ILE A 122 18.44 -35.80 -5.40
CA ILE A 122 18.72 -34.63 -4.56
C ILE A 122 17.55 -34.43 -3.61
N THR A 123 17.83 -34.50 -2.31
CA THR A 123 16.88 -34.16 -1.26
C THR A 123 16.87 -32.66 -1.06
N ILE A 124 15.69 -32.03 -1.10
CA ILE A 124 15.53 -30.59 -0.89
C ILE A 124 14.78 -30.40 0.42
N ASN A 125 15.44 -29.80 1.41
CA ASN A 125 14.77 -29.42 2.65
C ASN A 125 13.89 -28.18 2.39
N PRO A 126 12.74 -28.04 3.05
CA PRO A 126 11.92 -26.83 2.95
C PRO A 126 12.74 -25.57 3.25
N ALA A 127 12.46 -24.49 2.52
CA ALA A 127 13.09 -23.21 2.82
C ALA A 127 12.71 -22.77 4.24
N GLN A 128 13.71 -22.28 4.97
CA GLN A 128 13.51 -21.65 6.27
C GLN A 128 13.66 -20.14 6.10
N PHE A 129 12.59 -19.40 6.37
CA PHE A 129 12.62 -17.95 6.43
C PHE A 129 12.98 -17.50 7.84
N GLY A 130 14.02 -16.67 7.94
CA GLY A 130 14.36 -15.99 9.17
C GLY A 130 13.42 -14.82 9.45
N LEU A 131 13.70 -14.08 10.53
CA LEU A 131 12.95 -12.87 10.84
C LEU A 131 13.23 -11.80 9.78
N GLY A 132 12.24 -11.53 8.92
CA GLY A 132 12.28 -10.46 7.96
C GLY A 132 11.86 -9.12 8.58
N VAL A 133 12.37 -8.04 8.00
CA VAL A 133 12.03 -6.66 8.36
C VAL A 133 11.56 -5.93 7.10
N MET A 134 10.48 -5.18 7.21
CA MET A 134 9.95 -4.30 6.16
C MET A 134 9.84 -2.89 6.72
N ASN A 135 10.52 -1.94 6.09
CA ASN A 135 10.43 -0.52 6.39
C ASN A 135 9.68 0.19 5.28
N THR A 136 8.72 1.02 5.66
CA THR A 136 7.96 1.83 4.71
C THR A 136 8.24 3.31 4.96
N THR A 137 8.38 4.06 3.89
CA THR A 137 8.47 5.52 3.90
C THR A 137 7.16 6.06 3.38
N SER A 138 6.59 6.98 4.14
CA SER A 138 5.29 7.57 3.88
C SER A 138 5.28 8.32 2.54
N PRO A 139 4.14 8.38 1.84
CA PRO A 139 4.00 9.16 0.61
C PRO A 139 4.30 10.64 0.86
N SER A 140 4.82 11.35 -0.15
CA SER A 140 4.81 12.82 -0.10
C SER A 140 3.38 13.26 -0.31
N LEU A 141 2.81 13.92 0.69
CA LEU A 141 1.44 14.41 0.66
C LEU A 141 1.46 15.91 0.38
N GLN A 142 0.48 16.36 -0.38
CA GLN A 142 0.05 17.75 -0.47
C GLN A 142 -1.44 17.76 -0.18
N ALA A 143 -1.87 18.65 0.70
CA ALA A 143 -3.27 18.83 1.00
C ALA A 143 -3.55 20.32 1.06
N TYR A 144 -4.68 20.76 0.54
CA TYR A 144 -5.12 22.13 0.70
C TYR A 144 -6.62 22.23 0.85
N THR A 145 -7.03 23.30 1.50
CA THR A 145 -8.42 23.69 1.67
C THR A 145 -8.51 25.17 1.40
N ASP A 146 -9.19 25.54 0.32
CA ASP A 146 -9.45 26.93 -0.04
C ASP A 146 -10.91 27.24 0.24
N LEU A 147 -11.19 28.30 1.01
CA LEU A 147 -12.53 28.84 1.21
C LEU A 147 -12.99 29.52 -0.08
N VAL A 148 -14.13 29.10 -0.58
CA VAL A 148 -14.79 29.72 -1.73
C VAL A 148 -16.01 30.46 -1.22
N ILE A 149 -16.03 31.77 -1.41
CA ILE A 149 -17.18 32.62 -1.12
C ILE A 149 -17.57 33.33 -2.40
N GLN A 150 -18.79 33.05 -2.85
CA GLN A 150 -19.45 33.80 -3.89
C GLN A 150 -20.80 34.22 -3.35
N ALA A 151 -21.04 35.52 -3.24
CA ALA A 151 -22.30 36.04 -2.74
C ALA A 151 -22.67 37.29 -3.54
N GLN A 152 -23.85 37.25 -4.15
CA GLN A 152 -24.47 38.37 -4.82
C GLN A 152 -25.79 38.68 -4.12
N LEU A 153 -25.95 39.93 -3.69
CA LEU A 153 -27.20 40.44 -3.13
C LEU A 153 -27.63 41.62 -3.98
N SER A 154 -28.87 41.61 -4.46
CA SER A 154 -29.52 42.75 -5.10
C SER A 154 -30.85 43.06 -4.45
N ALA A 155 -31.18 44.34 -4.37
CA ALA A 155 -32.48 44.80 -3.94
C ALA A 155 -33.01 45.83 -4.93
N SER A 156 -34.31 45.81 -5.17
CA SER A 156 -35.03 46.79 -5.97
C SER A 156 -36.32 47.19 -5.27
N LEU A 157 -36.58 48.48 -5.23
CA LEU A 157 -37.81 49.08 -4.76
C LEU A 157 -38.49 49.78 -5.93
N GLN A 158 -39.70 49.32 -6.25
CA GLN A 158 -40.57 49.97 -7.20
C GLN A 158 -41.77 50.58 -6.47
N VAL A 159 -42.01 51.87 -6.68
CA VAL A 159 -43.21 52.57 -6.18
C VAL A 159 -43.86 53.29 -7.34
N CYS A 160 -45.16 53.04 -7.51
CA CYS A 160 -45.97 53.65 -8.56
C CYS A 160 -47.23 54.28 -7.97
N ALA A 161 -47.52 55.51 -8.41
CA ALA A 161 -48.76 56.24 -8.16
C ALA A 161 -48.97 57.16 -9.36
N PHE A 162 -49.92 56.82 -10.22
CA PHE A 162 -50.14 57.46 -11.53
C PHE A 162 -48.90 57.40 -12.45
N GLY A 163 -48.18 56.28 -12.39
CA GLY A 163 -46.88 56.09 -13.05
C GLY A 163 -45.82 55.66 -12.04
N CYS A 164 -44.78 54.98 -12.50
CA CYS A 164 -43.68 54.52 -11.63
C CYS A 164 -42.61 55.60 -11.55
N PHE A 165 -42.49 56.23 -10.39
CA PHE A 165 -41.58 57.36 -10.18
C PHE A 165 -40.40 57.02 -9.26
N ILE A 166 -40.47 55.90 -8.54
CA ILE A 166 -39.31 55.33 -7.83
C ILE A 166 -39.07 53.95 -8.42
N ASN A 167 -37.96 53.81 -9.12
CA ASN A 167 -37.38 52.53 -9.47
C ASN A 167 -35.91 52.60 -9.08
N VAL A 168 -35.65 52.32 -7.81
CA VAL A 168 -34.30 52.28 -7.27
C VAL A 168 -33.94 50.82 -7.05
N GLY A 169 -32.89 50.37 -7.71
CA GLY A 169 -32.42 49.01 -7.57
C GLY A 169 -30.94 48.93 -7.88
N GLY A 170 -30.29 47.93 -7.30
CA GLY A 170 -28.87 47.73 -7.49
C GLY A 170 -28.35 46.48 -6.82
N GLN A 171 -27.15 46.10 -7.24
CA GLN A 171 -26.37 45.10 -6.54
C GLN A 171 -25.79 45.75 -5.28
N LEU A 172 -26.23 45.25 -4.12
CA LEU A 172 -25.78 45.70 -2.81
C LEU A 172 -24.47 45.02 -2.40
N VAL A 173 -24.31 43.75 -2.74
CA VAL A 173 -23.12 42.95 -2.42
C VAL A 173 -22.70 42.16 -3.65
N ASN A 174 -21.41 42.19 -3.97
CA ASN A 174 -20.77 41.32 -4.96
C ASN A 174 -19.44 40.82 -4.40
N ILE A 175 -19.45 39.61 -3.85
CA ILE A 175 -18.26 38.95 -3.33
C ILE A 175 -17.98 37.76 -4.25
N ASN A 176 -16.76 37.70 -4.78
CA ASN A 176 -16.24 36.51 -5.46
C ASN A 176 -14.77 36.35 -5.04
N SER A 177 -14.53 35.47 -4.08
CA SER A 177 -13.22 35.29 -3.47
C SER A 177 -12.92 33.83 -3.22
N VAL A 178 -11.67 33.45 -3.49
CA VAL A 178 -11.11 32.15 -3.13
C VAL A 178 -9.89 32.43 -2.26
N ASN A 179 -9.96 32.05 -0.99
CA ASN A 179 -8.91 32.31 -0.02
C ASN A 179 -8.39 30.98 0.54
N GLN A 180 -7.09 30.80 0.58
CA GLN A 180 -6.49 29.62 1.18
C GLN A 180 -6.75 29.62 2.70
N LEU A 181 -7.45 28.61 3.20
CA LEU A 181 -7.64 28.40 4.64
C LEU A 181 -6.45 27.70 5.25
N ALA A 182 -6.12 26.56 4.66
CA ALA A 182 -5.05 25.70 5.11
C ALA A 182 -4.40 25.04 3.90
N SER A 183 -3.09 24.86 3.96
CA SER A 183 -2.41 23.94 3.08
C SER A 183 -1.20 23.33 3.74
N PHE A 184 -0.86 22.14 3.28
CA PHE A 184 0.32 21.41 3.61
C PHE A 184 1.04 21.07 2.31
N ASN A 185 2.31 21.49 2.21
CA ASN A 185 3.20 21.14 1.12
C ASN A 185 2.62 21.46 -0.28
N ARG A 186 1.79 22.49 -0.39
CA ARG A 186 1.20 22.90 -1.67
C ARG A 186 2.32 23.35 -2.59
N ASN A 187 2.36 22.80 -3.81
CA ASN A 187 3.41 23.06 -4.79
C ASN A 187 4.82 22.60 -4.33
N GLY A 188 4.90 21.65 -3.39
CA GLY A 188 6.19 21.10 -2.95
C GLY A 188 7.03 22.01 -2.06
N ASN A 189 6.43 23.04 -1.44
CA ASN A 189 7.16 24.00 -0.61
C ASN A 189 7.53 23.48 0.79
N GLY A 190 7.02 22.31 1.20
CA GLY A 190 7.28 21.73 2.53
C GLY A 190 6.69 22.51 3.70
N LEU A 191 5.84 23.51 3.46
CA LEU A 191 5.29 24.39 4.51
C LEU A 191 3.86 24.03 4.85
N VAL A 192 3.49 24.25 6.11
CA VAL A 192 2.09 24.39 6.52
C VAL A 192 1.74 25.86 6.43
N GLN A 193 0.71 26.21 5.65
CA GLN A 193 0.22 27.57 5.54
C GLN A 193 -1.23 27.62 6.02
N VAL A 194 -1.54 28.56 6.89
CA VAL A 194 -2.88 28.76 7.44
C VAL A 194 -3.23 30.23 7.29
N VAL A 195 -4.23 30.55 6.46
CA VAL A 195 -4.67 31.93 6.23
C VAL A 195 -3.49 32.83 5.82
N GLY A 196 -2.61 32.31 4.94
CA GLY A 196 -1.39 33.00 4.48
C GLY A 196 -0.22 33.03 5.48
N ILE A 197 -0.40 32.59 6.72
CA ILE A 197 0.67 32.50 7.72
C ILE A 197 1.37 31.15 7.58
N SER A 198 2.69 31.18 7.35
CA SER A 198 3.51 29.96 7.31
C SER A 198 3.88 29.53 8.72
N ALA A 199 3.58 28.27 9.05
CA ALA A 199 3.91 27.67 10.33
C ALA A 199 4.95 26.54 10.12
N PRO A 200 6.04 26.52 10.91
CA PRO A 200 7.07 25.49 10.78
C PRO A 200 6.74 24.18 11.51
N VAL A 201 5.70 24.14 12.35
CA VAL A 201 5.48 23.03 13.29
C VAL A 201 4.37 22.09 12.81
N ILE A 202 4.75 20.84 12.53
CA ILE A 202 3.85 19.71 12.27
C ILE A 202 3.49 19.06 13.62
N GLY A 203 2.24 18.64 13.80
CA GLY A 203 1.78 17.92 14.99
C GLY A 203 1.24 18.77 16.13
N GLN A 204 1.31 20.10 16.04
CA GLN A 204 0.68 21.02 17.00
C GLN A 204 -0.46 21.80 16.33
N PRO A 205 -1.55 22.11 17.05
CA PRO A 205 -2.62 22.93 16.50
C PRO A 205 -2.14 24.37 16.29
N ILE A 206 -2.23 24.85 15.06
CA ILE A 206 -2.00 26.24 14.67
C ILE A 206 -3.32 26.98 14.86
N ILE A 207 -3.31 27.98 15.74
CA ILE A 207 -4.47 28.83 16.00
C ILE A 207 -4.57 29.90 14.91
N ILE A 208 -5.77 30.09 14.37
CA ILE A 208 -6.07 31.19 13.44
C ILE A 208 -6.46 32.40 14.27
N PRO A 209 -5.60 33.43 14.38
CA PRO A 209 -5.93 34.62 15.13
C PRO A 209 -7.00 35.43 14.39
N GLY A 210 -7.94 35.99 15.15
CA GLY A 210 -8.91 36.96 14.70
C GLY A 210 -8.56 38.36 15.17
N VAL A 211 -9.39 39.31 14.75
CA VAL A 211 -9.28 40.69 15.19
C VAL A 211 -9.53 40.74 16.71
N LEU A 212 -8.78 41.57 17.43
CA LEU A 212 -8.88 41.76 18.89
C LEU A 212 -8.56 40.49 19.72
N GLY A 213 -7.74 39.58 19.21
CA GLY A 213 -7.29 38.39 19.96
C GLY A 213 -8.33 37.27 20.04
N SER A 214 -9.41 37.35 19.25
CA SER A 214 -10.35 36.24 19.07
C SER A 214 -9.68 35.06 18.36
N VAL A 215 -10.20 33.85 18.54
CA VAL A 215 -9.74 32.66 17.81
C VAL A 215 -10.75 32.35 16.72
N LEU A 216 -10.33 32.41 15.46
CA LEU A 216 -11.17 32.12 14.29
C LEU A 216 -11.24 30.62 13.96
N GLY A 217 -10.30 29.84 14.48
CA GLY A 217 -10.22 28.42 14.20
C GLY A 217 -8.89 27.82 14.59
N SER A 218 -8.73 26.55 14.26
CA SER A 218 -7.48 25.81 14.40
C SER A 218 -7.23 24.90 13.21
N VAL A 219 -5.95 24.68 12.92
CA VAL A 219 -5.47 23.74 11.91
C VAL A 219 -4.44 22.84 12.54
N GLN A 220 -4.59 21.53 12.35
CA GLN A 220 -3.56 20.57 12.73
C GLN A 220 -3.19 19.73 11.53
N VAL A 221 -1.89 19.61 11.28
CA VAL A 221 -1.33 18.72 10.25
C VAL A 221 -0.53 17.64 10.95
N ASN A 222 -0.84 16.37 10.68
CA ASN A 222 -0.03 15.25 11.14
C ASN A 222 0.42 14.42 9.94
N LEU A 223 1.72 14.16 9.83
CA LEU A 223 2.21 13.30 8.77
C LEU A 223 2.08 11.83 9.16
N PRO A 224 1.84 10.93 8.19
CA PRO A 224 1.99 9.51 8.44
C PRO A 224 3.46 9.28 8.81
N GLN A 225 3.72 8.51 9.86
CA GLN A 225 5.08 8.13 10.20
C GLN A 225 5.52 6.92 9.39
N ALA A 226 6.83 6.77 9.20
CA ALA A 226 7.41 5.54 8.69
C ALA A 226 7.06 4.40 9.65
N THR A 227 6.59 3.27 9.11
CA THR A 227 6.26 2.10 9.92
C THR A 227 7.13 0.92 9.54
N SER A 228 7.57 0.18 10.57
CA SER A 228 8.31 -1.06 10.42
C SER A 228 7.40 -2.25 10.72
N GLY A 229 7.43 -3.26 9.85
CA GLY A 229 6.80 -4.56 10.06
C GLY A 229 7.85 -5.65 10.16
N SER A 230 7.55 -6.72 10.89
CA SER A 230 8.42 -7.91 10.97
C SER A 230 7.60 -9.19 10.92
N GLY A 231 8.18 -10.26 10.39
CA GLY A 231 7.52 -11.56 10.31
C GLY A 231 8.41 -12.61 9.65
N THR A 232 8.03 -13.87 9.79
CA THR A 232 8.74 -15.02 9.19
C THR A 232 8.08 -15.54 7.93
N SER A 233 6.75 -15.48 7.83
CA SER A 233 5.98 -15.93 6.64
C SER A 233 5.31 -14.78 5.88
N VAL A 234 4.82 -13.78 6.61
CA VAL A 234 4.23 -12.56 6.06
C VAL A 234 4.68 -11.39 6.94
N LEU A 235 5.16 -10.31 6.30
CA LEU A 235 5.52 -9.08 6.99
C LEU A 235 4.37 -8.09 6.82
N ASN A 236 3.73 -7.71 7.92
CA ASN A 236 2.63 -6.74 7.92
C ASN A 236 3.05 -5.44 8.59
N SER A 237 2.55 -4.31 8.07
CA SER A 237 2.70 -3.00 8.69
C SER A 237 1.48 -2.15 8.38
N SER A 238 1.09 -1.24 9.26
CA SER A 238 0.00 -0.31 9.00
C SER A 238 0.31 1.08 9.56
N ALA A 239 -0.16 2.10 8.86
CA ALA A 239 -0.04 3.50 9.25
C ALA A 239 -1.39 4.19 9.06
N SER A 240 -1.91 4.82 10.10
CA SER A 240 -3.12 5.64 10.04
C SER A 240 -2.84 7.01 10.66
N THR A 241 -3.26 8.07 9.99
CA THR A 241 -3.10 9.44 10.51
C THR A 241 -4.21 10.37 10.03
N SER A 242 -4.47 11.41 10.82
CA SER A 242 -5.25 12.58 10.39
C SER A 242 -4.29 13.59 9.77
N VAL A 243 -4.29 13.67 8.43
CA VAL A 243 -3.35 14.50 7.66
C VAL A 243 -3.63 15.98 7.85
N LEU A 244 -4.91 16.35 7.83
CA LEU A 244 -5.35 17.72 8.01
C LEU A 244 -6.65 17.70 8.81
N SER A 245 -6.64 18.37 9.96
CA SER A 245 -7.84 18.73 10.71
C SER A 245 -7.99 20.24 10.66
N LEU A 246 -9.13 20.71 10.17
CA LEU A 246 -9.47 22.11 10.05
C LEU A 246 -10.78 22.34 10.80
N SER A 247 -10.79 23.31 11.71
CA SER A 247 -12.01 23.82 12.33
C SER A 247 -11.99 25.33 12.23
N VAL A 248 -12.96 25.92 11.52
CA VAL A 248 -13.02 27.36 11.32
C VAL A 248 -14.43 27.90 11.54
N ASN A 249 -14.48 29.07 12.19
CA ASN A 249 -15.63 29.96 12.16
C ASN A 249 -15.53 30.80 10.87
N ALA A 250 -16.12 30.27 9.80
CA ALA A 250 -16.07 30.87 8.47
C ALA A 250 -16.72 32.26 8.43
N THR A 251 -17.69 32.54 9.29
CA THR A 251 -18.31 33.87 9.41
C THR A 251 -17.33 34.92 9.90
N ASN A 252 -16.70 34.70 11.04
CA ASN A 252 -15.76 35.66 11.61
C ASN A 252 -14.51 35.79 10.74
N LEU A 253 -14.12 34.69 10.08
CA LEU A 253 -13.04 34.69 9.11
C LEU A 253 -13.38 35.48 7.84
N ALA A 254 -14.59 35.34 7.29
CA ALA A 254 -15.04 36.16 6.17
C ALA A 254 -15.10 37.64 6.56
N ALA A 255 -15.65 37.94 7.74
CA ALA A 255 -15.74 39.31 8.24
C ALA A 255 -14.35 39.97 8.37
N SER A 256 -13.36 39.23 8.91
CA SER A 256 -11.99 39.73 9.02
C SER A 256 -11.29 39.89 7.68
N PHE A 257 -11.46 38.94 6.74
CA PHE A 257 -10.87 39.01 5.40
C PHE A 257 -11.38 40.20 4.58
N PHE A 258 -12.68 40.47 4.65
CA PHE A 258 -13.30 41.54 3.86
C PHE A 258 -13.34 42.89 4.58
N GLN A 259 -12.78 42.98 5.79
CA GLN A 259 -12.82 44.19 6.63
C GLN A 259 -14.25 44.74 6.83
N ILE A 260 -15.24 43.84 6.85
CA ILE A 260 -16.63 44.20 7.10
C ILE A 260 -16.91 44.09 8.60
N PRO A 261 -17.83 44.90 9.15
CA PRO A 261 -18.30 44.73 10.51
C PRO A 261 -18.75 43.28 10.77
N PRO A 262 -18.75 42.82 12.03
CA PRO A 262 -19.18 41.47 12.39
C PRO A 262 -20.52 41.15 11.71
N LEU A 263 -20.59 39.99 11.04
CA LEU A 263 -21.82 39.57 10.34
C LEU A 263 -22.93 39.14 11.30
N SER A 264 -22.63 39.05 12.60
CA SER A 264 -23.58 38.94 13.68
C SER A 264 -23.23 39.88 14.83
N GLY A 265 -24.25 40.44 15.48
CA GLY A 265 -24.03 41.37 16.57
C GLY A 265 -25.32 42.02 17.07
N VAL A 266 -25.15 42.96 17.99
CA VAL A 266 -26.22 43.80 18.52
C VAL A 266 -25.82 45.26 18.32
N LEU A 267 -26.65 46.03 17.62
CA LEU A 267 -26.53 47.48 17.52
C LEU A 267 -27.42 48.13 18.59
N GLY A 268 -26.87 49.08 19.34
CA GLY A 268 -27.56 49.78 20.43
C GLY A 268 -27.35 49.13 21.80
N SER A 269 -27.95 49.72 22.84
CA SER A 269 -27.92 49.24 24.21
C SER A 269 -29.34 48.86 24.64
N CYS A 270 -29.56 47.58 24.98
CA CYS A 270 -30.82 47.19 25.63
C CYS A 270 -30.85 47.80 27.05
N PRO A 271 -31.95 48.44 27.50
CA PRO A 271 -33.34 48.27 27.06
C PRO A 271 -33.92 49.35 26.11
N ASP A 272 -33.17 50.41 25.80
CA ASP A 272 -33.69 51.60 25.10
C ASP A 272 -33.90 51.40 23.59
N GLY A 273 -33.39 50.31 23.04
CA GLY A 273 -33.44 50.03 21.62
C GLY A 273 -32.23 49.21 21.22
N CYS A 274 -32.42 47.94 20.89
CA CYS A 274 -31.34 47.11 20.38
C CYS A 274 -31.79 46.29 19.17
N LEU A 275 -30.97 46.30 18.13
CA LEU A 275 -31.13 45.52 16.91
C LEU A 275 -30.11 44.39 16.95
N SER A 276 -30.57 43.17 17.21
CA SER A 276 -29.77 41.98 16.96
C SER A 276 -29.85 41.62 15.48
N TYR A 277 -28.71 41.29 14.91
CA TYR A 277 -28.63 40.86 13.52
C TYR A 277 -27.69 39.67 13.41
N ASN A 278 -28.04 38.74 12.53
CA ASN A 278 -27.21 37.63 12.09
C ASN A 278 -27.40 37.51 10.57
N VAL A 279 -26.55 38.22 9.85
CA VAL A 279 -26.52 38.20 8.38
C VAL A 279 -26.08 36.81 7.91
N LEU A 280 -25.05 36.25 8.55
CA LEU A 280 -24.45 34.97 8.19
C LEU A 280 -23.74 34.34 9.39
N ASP A 281 -24.05 33.10 9.71
CA ASP A 281 -23.32 32.25 10.65
C ASP A 281 -22.89 30.96 9.94
N ALA A 282 -21.58 30.71 9.89
CA ALA A 282 -20.96 29.65 9.13
C ALA A 282 -19.84 29.02 9.93
N THR A 283 -19.92 27.70 10.13
CA THR A 283 -18.84 26.89 10.71
C THR A 283 -18.48 25.76 9.76
N ALA A 284 -17.19 25.48 9.66
CA ALA A 284 -16.66 24.45 8.78
C ALA A 284 -15.66 23.59 9.54
N ASN A 285 -15.91 22.30 9.57
CA ASN A 285 -14.99 21.29 10.08
C ASN A 285 -14.63 20.34 8.95
N LEU A 286 -13.35 20.05 8.76
CA LEU A 286 -12.86 19.12 7.76
C LEU A 286 -11.78 18.26 8.37
N ASN A 287 -11.97 16.94 8.34
CA ASN A 287 -10.93 15.99 8.70
C ASN A 287 -10.54 15.16 7.47
N MET A 288 -9.25 15.12 7.19
CA MET A 288 -8.64 14.30 6.14
C MET A 288 -7.86 13.17 6.78
N LEU A 289 -8.24 11.93 6.45
CA LEU A 289 -7.68 10.72 7.04
C LEU A 289 -6.96 9.92 5.97
N VAL A 290 -5.80 9.38 6.33
CA VAL A 290 -5.04 8.46 5.49
C VAL A 290 -4.80 7.18 6.26
N ASN A 291 -5.14 6.06 5.66
CA ASN A 291 -4.86 4.73 6.19
C ASN A 291 -4.11 3.92 5.14
N GLN A 292 -3.00 3.32 5.52
CA GLN A 292 -2.19 2.44 4.68
C GLN A 292 -1.96 1.12 5.40
N VAL A 293 -2.19 0.03 4.68
CA VAL A 293 -1.94 -1.33 5.16
C VAL A 293 -1.04 -2.04 4.17
N PHE A 294 0.12 -2.46 4.65
CA PHE A 294 1.18 -3.10 3.88
C PHE A 294 1.29 -4.57 4.26
N SER A 295 1.49 -5.42 3.25
CA SER A 295 1.76 -6.84 3.44
C SER A 295 2.79 -7.32 2.42
N LEU A 296 3.80 -8.07 2.86
CA LEU A 296 4.79 -8.72 2.01
C LEU A 296 4.85 -10.21 2.35
N ALA A 297 4.48 -11.05 1.38
CA ALA A 297 4.58 -12.50 1.49
C ALA A 297 5.77 -13.00 0.65
N PRO A 298 6.95 -13.30 1.25
CA PRO A 298 8.08 -13.87 0.54
C PRO A 298 7.77 -15.28 -0.01
N SER A 299 8.34 -15.57 -1.18
CA SER A 299 8.28 -16.85 -1.88
C SER A 299 9.65 -17.15 -2.46
N ALA A 300 10.14 -18.37 -2.22
CA ALA A 300 11.48 -18.79 -2.64
C ALA A 300 11.40 -19.83 -3.77
N ALA A 301 12.38 -19.81 -4.66
CA ALA A 301 12.58 -20.81 -5.69
C ALA A 301 14.05 -21.23 -5.73
N LEU A 302 14.30 -22.54 -5.68
CA LEU A 302 15.62 -23.10 -5.90
C LEU A 302 15.78 -23.38 -7.40
N THR A 303 16.86 -22.92 -8.00
CA THR A 303 17.25 -23.31 -9.36
C THR A 303 18.53 -24.11 -9.30
N LEU A 304 18.57 -25.27 -9.95
CA LEU A 304 19.73 -26.14 -10.08
C LEU A 304 20.16 -26.14 -11.55
N TYR A 305 21.37 -25.63 -11.82
CA TYR A 305 21.97 -25.68 -13.14
C TYR A 305 22.99 -26.82 -13.23
N VAL A 306 22.81 -27.73 -14.17
CA VAL A 306 23.69 -28.89 -14.39
C VAL A 306 24.63 -28.58 -15.55
N ALA A 307 25.91 -28.39 -15.27
CA ALA A 307 26.85 -27.85 -16.27
C ALA A 307 27.07 -28.77 -17.48
N GLN A 308 27.07 -30.09 -17.29
CA GLN A 308 27.35 -31.05 -18.34
C GLN A 308 26.19 -31.22 -19.32
N THR A 309 24.95 -30.95 -18.90
CA THR A 309 23.76 -31.07 -19.74
C THR A 309 23.18 -29.73 -20.18
N GLY A 310 23.58 -28.63 -19.52
CA GLY A 310 22.91 -27.34 -19.65
C GLY A 310 21.50 -27.32 -19.04
N GLN A 311 21.08 -28.40 -18.36
CA GLN A 311 19.74 -28.50 -17.80
C GLN A 311 19.59 -27.53 -16.62
N THR A 312 18.48 -26.79 -16.62
CA THR A 312 18.07 -25.92 -15.52
C THR A 312 16.79 -26.47 -14.92
N ILE A 313 16.80 -26.76 -13.62
CA ILE A 313 15.62 -27.27 -12.90
C ILE A 313 15.24 -26.25 -11.83
N THR A 314 14.04 -25.70 -11.94
CA THR A 314 13.50 -24.75 -10.95
C THR A 314 12.46 -25.44 -10.08
N VAL A 315 12.67 -25.40 -8.76
CA VAL A 315 11.83 -26.00 -7.74
C VAL A 315 11.25 -24.89 -6.86
N PRO A 316 9.92 -24.67 -6.85
CA PRO A 316 9.30 -23.73 -5.93
C PRO A 316 9.42 -24.26 -4.50
N LEU A 317 9.95 -23.45 -3.59
CA LEU A 317 10.14 -23.81 -2.19
C LEU A 317 8.89 -23.39 -1.42
N GLY A 318 8.06 -24.38 -1.06
CA GLY A 318 6.72 -24.19 -0.47
C GLY A 318 5.80 -25.39 -0.73
N THR A 319 6.13 -26.19 -1.74
CA THR A 319 5.56 -27.52 -1.96
C THR A 319 6.41 -28.58 -1.27
N SER A 320 5.79 -29.63 -0.72
CA SER A 320 6.44 -30.75 -0.02
C SER A 320 7.24 -31.69 -0.94
N ILE A 321 8.00 -31.14 -1.89
CA ILE A 321 8.87 -31.92 -2.76
C ILE A 321 10.12 -32.24 -1.95
N SER A 322 10.24 -33.50 -1.53
CA SER A 322 11.38 -33.97 -0.73
C SER A 322 12.55 -34.42 -1.60
N THR A 323 12.31 -34.87 -2.85
CA THR A 323 13.35 -35.45 -3.71
C THR A 323 13.20 -35.09 -5.19
N LEU A 324 14.33 -34.86 -5.85
CA LEU A 324 14.45 -34.57 -7.28
C LEU A 324 15.46 -35.54 -7.93
N GLY A 325 15.05 -36.29 -8.94
CA GLY A 325 15.94 -37.18 -9.70
C GLY A 325 16.60 -36.47 -10.89
N ILE A 326 17.93 -36.54 -10.97
CA ILE A 326 18.71 -36.06 -12.13
C ILE A 326 19.35 -37.27 -12.82
N ALA A 327 19.08 -37.43 -14.12
CA ALA A 327 19.66 -38.51 -14.91
C ALA A 327 21.11 -38.18 -15.33
N PHE A 328 21.99 -39.18 -15.25
CA PHE A 328 23.33 -39.10 -15.85
C PHE A 328 23.23 -39.32 -17.36
N PRO A 329 23.71 -38.39 -18.20
CA PRO A 329 23.85 -38.62 -19.63
C PRO A 329 24.86 -39.73 -19.93
N GLN A 330 24.70 -40.41 -21.06
CA GLN A 330 25.68 -41.39 -21.51
C GLN A 330 27.05 -40.73 -21.74
N GLY A 331 28.11 -41.38 -21.23
CA GLY A 331 29.49 -40.90 -21.37
C GLY A 331 29.90 -39.80 -20.39
N VAL A 332 29.02 -39.39 -19.47
CA VAL A 332 29.33 -38.40 -18.43
C VAL A 332 29.56 -39.09 -17.09
N ASN A 333 30.80 -39.06 -16.61
CA ASN A 333 31.17 -39.71 -15.34
C ASN A 333 31.00 -38.80 -14.12
N GLN A 334 30.70 -37.52 -14.32
CA GLN A 334 30.58 -36.53 -13.26
C GLN A 334 29.56 -35.45 -13.63
N LEU A 335 28.64 -35.14 -12.72
CA LEU A 335 27.74 -33.99 -12.80
C LEU A 335 28.21 -32.91 -11.83
N THR A 336 28.29 -31.66 -12.30
CA THR A 336 28.55 -30.48 -11.49
C THR A 336 27.29 -29.62 -11.49
N ILE A 337 26.76 -29.38 -10.31
CA ILE A 337 25.50 -28.69 -10.11
C ILE A 337 25.77 -27.36 -9.42
N PHE A 338 25.28 -26.28 -10.02
CA PHE A 338 25.36 -24.92 -9.51
C PHE A 338 23.98 -24.54 -8.98
N PRO A 339 23.76 -24.60 -7.66
CA PRO A 339 22.47 -24.24 -7.12
C PRO A 339 22.38 -22.73 -6.90
N SER A 340 21.20 -22.15 -7.10
CA SER A 340 20.90 -20.74 -6.81
C SER A 340 19.54 -20.62 -6.14
N LEU A 341 19.48 -19.85 -5.06
CA LEU A 341 18.25 -19.54 -4.35
C LEU A 341 17.77 -18.15 -4.78
N ALA A 342 16.59 -18.09 -5.41
CA ALA A 342 15.92 -16.84 -5.76
C ALA A 342 14.79 -16.57 -4.77
N LEU A 343 14.68 -15.31 -4.33
CA LEU A 343 13.58 -14.87 -3.48
C LEU A 343 12.76 -13.79 -4.21
N THR A 344 11.46 -13.98 -4.20
CA THR A 344 10.45 -13.04 -4.66
C THR A 344 9.50 -12.72 -3.52
N GLY A 345 8.73 -11.66 -3.62
CA GLY A 345 7.74 -11.32 -2.60
C GLY A 345 6.49 -10.75 -3.23
N ASN A 346 5.33 -11.29 -2.86
CA ASN A 346 4.07 -10.68 -3.24
C ASN A 346 3.79 -9.54 -2.27
N PHE A 347 3.99 -8.31 -2.75
CA PHE A 347 3.73 -7.10 -1.99
C PHE A 347 2.32 -6.60 -2.28
N SER A 348 1.61 -6.22 -1.22
CA SER A 348 0.30 -5.59 -1.29
C SER A 348 0.28 -4.33 -0.43
N ASN A 349 -0.29 -3.26 -0.96
CA ASN A 349 -0.55 -2.02 -0.24
C ASN A 349 -1.98 -1.57 -0.49
N THR A 350 -2.79 -1.52 0.57
CA THR A 350 -4.10 -0.87 0.55
C THR A 350 -3.95 0.54 1.08
N THR A 351 -4.14 1.55 0.22
CA THR A 351 -4.15 2.96 0.62
C THR A 351 -5.57 3.52 0.52
N THR A 352 -6.07 4.04 1.65
CA THR A 352 -7.38 4.67 1.76
C THR A 352 -7.22 6.14 2.17
N PHE A 353 -7.85 7.03 1.41
CA PHE A 353 -8.04 8.44 1.76
C PHE A 353 -9.51 8.67 2.06
N ALA A 354 -9.80 9.17 3.25
CA ALA A 354 -11.16 9.50 3.67
C ALA A 354 -11.27 10.97 4.05
N LEU A 355 -12.44 11.54 3.77
CA LEU A 355 -12.83 12.88 4.18
C LEU A 355 -14.03 12.80 5.11
N ASN A 356 -14.06 13.67 6.11
CA ASN A 356 -15.22 13.91 6.95
C ASN A 356 -15.48 15.42 7.04
N PRO A 357 -16.19 15.98 6.04
CA PRO A 357 -16.60 17.38 6.04
C PRO A 357 -17.93 17.56 6.79
N ASN A 358 -17.98 18.61 7.59
CA ASN A 358 -19.18 19.09 8.27
C ASN A 358 -19.24 20.62 8.15
N PHE A 359 -20.22 21.13 7.41
CA PHE A 359 -20.49 22.56 7.25
C PHE A 359 -21.85 22.88 7.84
N PHE A 360 -21.90 23.92 8.66
CA PHE A 360 -23.14 24.53 9.08
C PHE A 360 -23.18 25.96 8.55
N LEU A 361 -24.32 26.33 7.97
CA LEU A 361 -24.56 27.64 7.41
C LEU A 361 -25.97 28.09 7.77
N SER A 362 -26.11 29.27 8.36
CA SER A 362 -27.40 29.93 8.56
C SER A 362 -27.28 31.42 8.29
N GLY A 363 -28.38 32.09 7.97
CA GLY A 363 -28.33 33.52 7.71
C GLY A 363 -29.69 34.18 7.60
N GLY A 364 -29.66 35.51 7.63
CA GLY A 364 -30.86 36.34 7.57
C GLY A 364 -31.73 36.24 8.82
N ALA A 365 -31.14 36.05 9.99
CA ALA A 365 -31.85 36.19 11.25
C ALA A 365 -31.60 37.58 11.86
N GLY A 366 -32.54 38.03 12.69
CA GLY A 366 -32.40 39.28 13.41
C GLY A 366 -33.55 39.46 14.38
N GLY A 367 -33.47 40.51 15.17
CA GLY A 367 -34.55 40.90 16.04
C GLY A 367 -34.35 42.33 16.47
N PHE A 368 -35.46 43.01 16.74
CA PHE A 368 -35.40 44.34 17.33
C PHE A 368 -36.16 44.31 18.65
N CYS A 369 -35.58 44.98 19.63
CA CYS A 369 -36.22 45.29 20.90
C CYS A 369 -36.32 46.80 21.02
N LEU A 370 -37.53 47.32 21.24
CA LEU A 370 -37.77 48.74 21.50
C LEU A 370 -38.76 48.85 22.66
N LEU A 371 -38.38 49.54 23.75
CA LEU A 371 -39.26 49.80 24.90
C LEU A 371 -39.96 48.53 25.42
N SER A 372 -39.17 47.47 25.64
CA SER A 372 -39.64 46.14 26.08
C SER A 372 -40.46 45.32 25.07
N PHE A 373 -40.72 45.83 23.87
CA PHE A 373 -41.28 45.04 22.76
C PHE A 373 -40.15 44.45 21.94
N CYS A 374 -39.98 43.13 22.03
CA CYS A 374 -39.01 42.38 21.24
C CYS A 374 -39.71 41.55 20.18
N THR A 375 -39.26 41.64 18.94
CA THR A 375 -39.67 40.75 17.85
C THR A 375 -38.45 40.28 17.07
N GLY A 376 -38.51 39.06 16.59
CA GLY A 376 -37.44 38.40 15.84
C GLY A 376 -37.93 37.95 14.47
N PHE A 377 -36.99 37.83 13.54
CA PHE A 377 -37.20 37.22 12.24
C PHE A 377 -36.03 36.28 11.91
N GLY A 378 -36.32 35.31 11.05
CA GLY A 378 -35.35 34.38 10.51
C GLY A 378 -35.06 33.13 11.38
N PRO A 379 -34.05 32.33 10.99
CA PRO A 379 -33.19 32.54 9.82
C PRO A 379 -33.95 32.41 8.50
N LEU A 380 -33.58 33.20 7.49
CA LEU A 380 -34.10 33.09 6.12
C LEU A 380 -33.68 31.77 5.47
N PHE A 381 -32.51 31.24 5.87
CA PHE A 381 -32.04 29.92 5.48
C PHE A 381 -31.18 29.30 6.58
N SER A 382 -31.26 27.98 6.70
CA SER A 382 -30.38 27.18 7.54
C SER A 382 -30.08 25.88 6.81
N VAL A 383 -28.81 25.62 6.58
CA VAL A 383 -28.28 24.47 5.85
C VAL A 383 -27.24 23.81 6.73
N ASN A 384 -27.49 22.56 7.07
CA ASN A 384 -26.51 21.70 7.70
C ASN A 384 -26.08 20.64 6.69
N PHE A 385 -24.81 20.65 6.32
CA PHE A 385 -24.20 19.71 5.39
C PHE A 385 -23.21 18.85 6.14
N ASN A 386 -23.62 17.62 6.46
CA ASN A 386 -22.77 16.62 7.09
C ASN A 386 -22.76 15.37 6.20
N LEU A 387 -21.61 15.08 5.58
CA LEU A 387 -21.46 13.88 4.74
C LEU A 387 -21.02 12.64 5.53
N GLY A 388 -20.69 12.80 6.82
CA GLY A 388 -19.96 11.80 7.58
C GLY A 388 -18.59 11.50 6.96
N THR A 389 -17.95 10.45 7.46
CA THR A 389 -16.68 9.97 6.88
C THR A 389 -16.98 9.14 5.62
N PHE A 390 -16.42 9.54 4.48
CA PHE A 390 -16.48 8.77 3.24
C PHE A 390 -15.09 8.62 2.61
N ASN A 391 -14.87 7.49 1.93
CA ASN A 391 -13.63 7.22 1.23
C ASN A 391 -13.65 7.96 -0.11
N VAL A 392 -12.74 8.90 -0.28
CA VAL A 392 -12.48 9.56 -1.57
C VAL A 392 -11.70 8.64 -2.48
N PHE A 393 -10.80 7.86 -1.89
CA PHE A 393 -9.97 6.91 -2.60
C PHE A 393 -9.74 5.68 -1.73
N SER A 394 -9.82 4.51 -2.34
CA SER A 394 -9.45 3.26 -1.72
C SER A 394 -8.96 2.33 -2.83
N GLN A 395 -7.65 2.10 -2.89
CA GLN A 395 -7.07 1.17 -3.85
C GLN A 395 -6.08 0.23 -3.18
N THR A 396 -6.07 -0.99 -3.70
CA THR A 396 -5.10 -2.01 -3.35
C THR A 396 -4.14 -2.18 -4.53
N PHE A 397 -2.87 -1.94 -4.27
CA PHE A 397 -1.79 -2.16 -5.22
C PHE A 397 -1.11 -3.47 -4.90
N THR A 398 -0.99 -4.35 -5.88
CA THR A 398 -0.27 -5.61 -5.75
C THR A 398 0.88 -5.64 -6.76
N SER A 399 2.04 -6.13 -6.32
CA SER A 399 3.21 -6.26 -7.17
C SER A 399 4.07 -7.43 -6.70
N ASN A 400 4.58 -8.21 -7.65
CA ASN A 400 5.60 -9.19 -7.35
C ASN A 400 6.98 -8.52 -7.42
N ILE A 401 7.67 -8.46 -6.28
CA ILE A 401 8.94 -7.75 -6.14
C ILE A 401 10.07 -8.78 -6.06
N PRO A 402 11.09 -8.71 -6.94
CA PRO A 402 12.29 -9.53 -6.80
C PRO A 402 13.09 -9.04 -5.58
N LEU A 403 13.38 -9.96 -4.65
CA LEU A 403 14.19 -9.67 -3.45
C LEU A 403 15.67 -10.05 -3.63
N GLY A 404 15.99 -10.81 -4.69
CA GLY A 404 17.36 -11.11 -5.10
C GLY A 404 17.60 -12.58 -5.39
N VAL A 405 18.84 -12.90 -5.77
CA VAL A 405 19.31 -14.25 -6.05
C VAL A 405 20.67 -14.46 -5.40
N ILE A 406 20.86 -15.59 -4.74
CA ILE A 406 22.13 -16.00 -4.13
C ILE A 406 22.57 -17.31 -4.77
N SER A 407 23.80 -17.35 -5.25
CA SER A 407 24.41 -18.58 -5.75
C SER A 407 24.99 -19.38 -4.58
N GLY A 408 24.63 -20.65 -4.49
CA GLY A 408 25.24 -21.59 -3.55
C GLY A 408 26.57 -22.14 -4.05
N GLN A 409 27.26 -22.88 -3.20
CA GLN A 409 28.47 -23.58 -3.59
C GLN A 409 28.14 -24.71 -4.57
N PRO A 410 28.88 -24.84 -5.68
CA PRO A 410 28.69 -25.94 -6.59
C PRO A 410 29.05 -27.27 -5.91
N PHE A 411 28.35 -28.33 -6.28
CA PHE A 411 28.65 -29.68 -5.80
C PHE A 411 28.72 -30.67 -6.96
N THR A 412 29.45 -31.76 -6.74
CA THR A 412 29.70 -32.75 -7.78
C THR A 412 29.20 -34.12 -7.37
N ILE A 413 28.58 -34.81 -8.30
CA ILE A 413 28.12 -36.20 -8.15
C ILE A 413 28.90 -37.04 -9.16
N VAL A 414 29.57 -38.08 -8.69
CA VAL A 414 30.37 -38.96 -9.54
C VAL A 414 29.57 -40.24 -9.84
N GLN A 415 29.55 -40.65 -11.10
CA GLN A 415 28.99 -41.94 -11.47
C GLN A 415 30.03 -43.03 -11.21
N GLN A 416 29.64 -44.06 -10.47
CA GLN A 416 30.49 -45.23 -10.29
C GLN A 416 30.45 -46.06 -11.57
N THR A 417 31.43 -45.84 -12.44
CA THR A 417 31.71 -46.75 -13.54
C THR A 417 32.46 -47.95 -12.98
N PRO A 418 31.99 -49.20 -13.19
CA PRO A 418 32.78 -50.37 -12.85
C PRO A 418 34.13 -50.26 -13.56
N GLU A 419 35.23 -50.33 -12.80
CA GLU A 419 36.55 -50.32 -13.42
C GLU A 419 36.64 -51.48 -14.43
N PRO A 420 37.00 -51.22 -15.70
CA PRO A 420 37.13 -52.27 -16.71
C PRO A 420 38.12 -53.35 -16.28
N ALA A 421 39.13 -52.96 -15.49
CA ALA A 421 40.14 -53.85 -14.93
C ALA A 421 39.53 -54.93 -14.03
N THR A 422 38.49 -54.62 -13.26
CA THR A 422 37.83 -55.60 -12.37
C THR A 422 37.06 -56.63 -13.18
N VAL A 423 36.39 -56.19 -14.26
CA VAL A 423 35.69 -57.10 -15.20
C VAL A 423 36.70 -57.95 -15.98
N LEU A 424 37.83 -57.37 -16.40
CA LEU A 424 38.92 -58.09 -17.06
C LEU A 424 39.61 -59.08 -16.12
N LEU A 425 39.97 -58.71 -14.90
CA LEU A 425 40.52 -59.61 -13.87
C LEU A 425 39.54 -60.73 -13.52
N PHE A 426 38.24 -60.44 -13.47
CA PHE A 426 37.22 -61.46 -13.25
C PHE A 426 37.11 -62.43 -14.43
N SER A 427 37.02 -61.91 -15.66
CA SER A 427 36.91 -62.74 -16.87
C SER A 427 38.16 -63.61 -17.06
N THR A 428 39.36 -63.04 -16.88
CA THR A 428 40.64 -63.77 -16.94
C THR A 428 40.76 -64.76 -15.79
N GLY A 429 40.35 -64.41 -14.57
CA GLY A 429 40.30 -65.31 -13.42
C GLY A 429 39.38 -66.51 -13.64
N LEU A 430 38.19 -66.29 -14.21
CA LEU A 430 37.26 -67.36 -14.58
C LEU A 430 37.82 -68.26 -15.69
N ILE A 431 38.49 -67.68 -16.69
CA ILE A 431 39.15 -68.44 -17.77
C ILE A 431 40.26 -69.33 -17.18
N VAL A 432 41.09 -68.80 -16.27
CA VAL A 432 42.16 -69.56 -15.60
C VAL A 432 41.59 -70.65 -14.70
N LEU A 433 40.53 -70.37 -13.93
CA LEU A 433 39.84 -71.37 -13.11
C LEU A 433 39.20 -72.48 -13.95
N GLY A 434 38.57 -72.13 -15.09
CA GLY A 434 38.04 -73.09 -16.04
C GLY A 434 39.12 -73.98 -16.65
N TYR A 435 40.27 -73.41 -17.02
CA TYR A 435 41.43 -74.15 -17.52
C TYR A 435 41.98 -75.14 -16.46
N LEU A 436 42.13 -74.69 -15.21
CA LEU A 436 42.61 -75.52 -14.10
C LEU A 436 41.63 -76.65 -13.73
N ALA A 437 40.33 -76.39 -13.77
CA ALA A 437 39.30 -77.41 -13.55
C ALA A 437 39.34 -78.51 -14.62
N ARG A 438 39.55 -78.13 -15.89
CA ARG A 438 39.65 -79.07 -17.01
C ARG A 438 40.89 -79.98 -16.91
N ARG A 439 42.03 -79.46 -16.40
CA ARG A 439 43.27 -80.23 -16.20
C ARG A 439 43.20 -81.25 -15.06
N ARG A 440 42.37 -81.02 -14.03
CA ARG A 440 42.17 -81.98 -12.93
C ARG A 440 41.31 -83.18 -13.32
N GLY A 441 40.50 -83.08 -14.37
CA GLY A 441 39.66 -84.19 -14.85
C GLY A 441 40.42 -85.30 -15.60
N THR A 442 41.66 -85.06 -16.03
CA THR A 442 42.37 -85.97 -16.96
C THR A 442 43.38 -86.94 -16.32
N HIS A 443 43.53 -86.98 -14.98
CA HIS A 443 44.53 -87.85 -14.33
C HIS A 443 44.01 -88.84 -13.26
N ALA A 444 42.70 -88.97 -13.05
CA ALA A 444 42.17 -90.00 -12.15
C ALA A 444 41.85 -91.30 -12.91
N ARG A 445 42.87 -92.12 -13.21
CA ARG A 445 42.64 -93.56 -13.45
C ARG A 445 42.58 -94.26 -12.09
N PRO A 446 41.50 -94.99 -11.74
CA PRO A 446 41.46 -95.76 -10.51
C PRO A 446 42.42 -96.96 -10.63
N ARG A 447 43.44 -97.03 -9.76
CA ARG A 447 44.21 -98.26 -9.55
C ARG A 447 43.37 -99.19 -8.68
N SER A 448 42.82 -100.24 -9.28
CA SER A 448 42.23 -101.39 -8.59
C SER A 448 43.34 -102.13 -7.83
N LEU A 449 43.27 -102.15 -6.50
CA LEU A 449 44.18 -102.90 -5.64
C LEU A 449 43.51 -104.25 -5.34
N PHE A 450 44.02 -105.31 -5.98
CA PHE A 450 43.67 -106.70 -5.71
C PHE A 450 44.22 -107.11 -4.33
N LEU A 451 43.33 -107.47 -3.41
CA LEU A 451 43.65 -108.26 -2.22
C LEU A 451 43.56 -109.74 -2.61
N ARG A 452 44.64 -110.50 -2.39
CA ARG A 452 44.70 -111.96 -2.53
C ARG A 452 45.15 -112.55 -1.18
N GLU A 453 44.47 -113.61 -0.77
CA GLU A 453 44.45 -114.29 0.53
C GLU A 453 45.73 -115.08 0.93
N SER A 454 45.73 -115.50 2.21
CA SER A 454 46.46 -116.60 2.90
C SER A 454 47.96 -116.39 3.15
N VAL A 455 48.49 -116.55 4.38
CA VAL A 455 48.30 -117.59 5.41
C VAL A 455 48.14 -117.01 6.82
#